data_AF-A0A9W8AJN9-F1
#
_entry.id   AF-A0A9W8AJN9-F1
#
_cell.length_a   1.000
_cell.length_b   1.000
_cell.length_c   1.000
_cell.angle_alpha   90.00
_cell.angle_beta   90.00
_cell.angle_gamma   90.00
#
_symmetry.space_group_name_H-M   'P 1'
#
loop_
_entity.id
_entity.type
_entity.pdbx_description
1 polymer ?
#
loop_
_entity_poly.entity_id
_entity_poly.type
_entity_poly.pdbx_seq_one_letter_code
_entity_poly.pdbx_strand_id
1 'polypeptide(L)'
;MGKSKKYPNLLPYNGFSSTYFQERISSSILHGYNRRPNIPQLQEKRDGQRSFLRIALLQKPVFIQTTDRHRPAGVLRGHVLLYLAKPARFTDITLSFQGKLKACWLDTSTEYAIPHNEIHQLVNCHHTLLQTDGSPKQLPAGLHQYDFELVLPGDLVETIHTHHLSVVYKLKALARRPRFKFNMRDTEYVAIKRQPSTWTWGHLNSLSINNVWKDQIQYDIFLPIRSCTDDETIDVSFKFLPMDPIIRVLNIQLILKEYVRYKSPLGKRKEWTQIISRTCISNLVNFRLSSEAVAGLTLKIPNAYETLQYDTATDNLEITHKVKCVMQFRDRNLTVHNVYIAIPF
;
A
#
# COMPACT_ATOMS: atom_id res chain seq x y z
N MET A 1 -52.51 2.66 3.24
CA MET A 1 -51.70 3.43 4.22
C MET A 1 -50.51 2.58 4.66
N GLY A 2 -49.37 2.69 3.98
CA GLY A 2 -48.15 1.92 4.28
C GLY A 2 -47.03 2.86 4.76
N LYS A 3 -46.54 2.63 5.98
CA LYS A 3 -45.53 3.49 6.63
C LYS A 3 -44.14 3.29 5.99
N SER A 4 -43.62 4.37 5.40
CA SER A 4 -42.24 4.50 4.94
C SER A 4 -41.26 4.49 6.13
N LYS A 5 -40.35 3.52 6.18
CA LYS A 5 -39.20 3.56 7.09
C LYS A 5 -38.18 4.57 6.53
N LYS A 6 -38.20 5.79 7.06
CA LYS A 6 -37.13 6.77 6.89
C LYS A 6 -35.87 6.25 7.60
N TYR A 7 -34.79 6.05 6.85
CA TYR A 7 -33.46 5.94 7.43
C TYR A 7 -33.09 7.30 8.04
N PRO A 8 -32.57 7.36 9.28
CA PRO A 8 -32.14 8.62 9.85
C PRO A 8 -30.93 9.15 9.07
N ASN A 9 -31.03 10.41 8.65
CA ASN A 9 -29.90 11.19 8.16
C ASN A 9 -28.84 11.21 9.26
N LEU A 10 -27.74 10.49 9.05
CA LEU A 10 -26.52 10.67 9.84
C LEU A 10 -25.97 12.05 9.48
N LEU A 11 -26.23 13.02 10.36
CA LEU A 11 -25.53 14.29 10.38
C LEU A 11 -24.02 14.02 10.49
N PRO A 12 -23.16 14.81 9.83
CA PRO A 12 -21.72 14.70 10.03
C PRO A 12 -21.42 15.05 11.49
N TYR A 13 -20.85 14.11 12.23
CA TYR A 13 -20.38 14.35 13.59
C TYR A 13 -19.17 15.28 13.49
N ASN A 14 -19.44 16.59 13.48
CA ASN A 14 -18.46 17.65 13.65
C ASN A 14 -18.06 17.69 15.12
N GLY A 15 -16.98 16.98 15.44
CA GLY A 15 -16.35 17.01 16.75
C GLY A 15 -15.15 16.09 16.77
N PHE A 16 -13.97 16.68 16.93
CA PHE A 16 -12.65 16.06 17.12
C PHE A 16 -11.84 15.80 15.86
N SER A 17 -11.05 16.82 15.56
CA SER A 17 -9.78 16.78 14.86
C SER A 17 -8.99 15.48 15.07
N SER A 18 -8.88 14.68 14.01
CA SER A 18 -7.98 13.53 13.86
C SER A 18 -6.49 13.95 13.84
N THR A 19 -6.11 15.05 14.48
CA THR A 19 -4.76 15.62 14.42
C THR A 19 -3.70 14.83 15.16
N TYR A 20 -4.06 13.84 15.98
CA TYR A 20 -3.09 13.12 16.81
C TYR A 20 -2.34 11.99 16.10
N PHE A 21 -2.81 11.55 14.92
CA PHE A 21 -2.10 10.57 14.10
C PHE A 21 -2.36 10.76 12.60
N GLN A 22 -2.60 12.00 12.18
CA GLN A 22 -2.54 12.39 10.76
C GLN A 22 -1.09 12.73 10.37
N GLU A 23 -0.15 11.83 10.66
CA GLU A 23 1.07 11.82 9.84
C GLU A 23 0.66 11.19 8.51
N ARG A 24 0.15 12.04 7.60
CA ARG A 24 0.23 11.78 6.16
C ARG A 24 1.64 11.23 5.94
N ILE A 25 1.75 10.01 5.41
CA ILE A 25 3.04 9.30 5.29
C ILE A 25 4.07 10.31 4.84
N SER A 26 5.08 10.55 5.68
CA SER A 26 5.97 11.66 5.45
C SER A 26 6.55 11.51 4.05
N SER A 27 6.67 12.61 3.30
CA SER A 27 7.22 12.57 1.95
C SER A 27 8.54 11.78 1.91
N SER A 28 9.35 11.85 2.97
CA SER A 28 10.57 11.07 3.16
C SER A 28 10.39 9.55 3.17
N ILE A 29 9.28 9.02 3.68
CA ILE A 29 8.97 7.57 3.67
C ILE A 29 8.57 7.15 2.26
N LEU A 30 7.66 7.88 1.60
CA LEU A 30 7.24 7.61 0.21
C LEU A 30 8.43 7.67 -0.76
N HIS A 31 9.24 8.72 -0.66
CA HIS A 31 10.48 8.84 -1.43
C HIS A 31 11.48 7.72 -1.10
N GLY A 32 11.44 7.14 0.10
CA GLY A 32 12.27 6.00 0.48
C GLY A 32 11.85 4.71 -0.23
N TYR A 33 10.55 4.42 -0.27
CA TYR A 33 10.04 3.27 -1.02
C TYR A 33 10.32 3.42 -2.52
N ASN A 34 10.06 4.60 -3.08
CA ASN A 34 10.20 4.89 -4.51
C ASN A 34 11.60 5.35 -4.92
N ARG A 35 12.57 5.35 -3.99
CA ARG A 35 13.97 5.70 -4.28
C ARG A 35 14.51 4.67 -5.28
N ARG A 36 14.66 5.08 -6.54
CA ARG A 36 15.39 4.26 -7.52
C ARG A 36 16.80 4.01 -6.98
N PRO A 37 17.36 2.80 -7.15
CA PRO A 37 18.76 2.55 -6.90
C PRO A 37 19.54 3.39 -7.92
N ASN A 38 19.79 4.65 -7.59
CA ASN A 38 20.72 5.47 -8.35
C ASN A 38 22.11 5.02 -7.91
N ILE A 39 22.46 3.82 -8.39
CA ILE A 39 23.82 3.31 -8.43
C ILE A 39 24.49 4.18 -9.48
N PRO A 40 25.35 5.13 -9.10
CA PRO A 40 26.15 5.84 -10.08
C PRO A 40 26.87 4.75 -10.89
N GLN A 41 26.81 4.81 -12.22
CA GLN A 41 27.63 3.95 -13.07
C GLN A 41 29.04 3.93 -12.49
N LEU A 42 29.50 2.72 -12.16
CA LEU A 42 30.54 2.41 -11.17
C LEU A 42 31.94 2.95 -11.50
N GLN A 43 32.12 3.80 -12.52
CA GLN A 43 33.46 4.09 -13.07
C GLN A 43 33.76 5.52 -13.50
N GLU A 44 32.84 6.49 -13.46
CA GLU A 44 33.20 7.87 -13.83
C GLU A 44 33.27 8.81 -12.63
N LYS A 45 34.51 9.21 -12.31
CA LYS A 45 34.83 10.32 -11.42
C LYS A 45 34.19 11.59 -11.98
N ARG A 46 32.98 11.92 -11.51
CA ARG A 46 32.39 13.23 -11.82
C ARG A 46 33.19 14.28 -11.05
N ASP A 47 33.74 15.25 -11.79
CA ASP A 47 34.48 16.33 -11.17
C ASP A 47 33.58 17.08 -10.16
N GLY A 48 34.12 17.37 -8.97
CA GLY A 48 33.36 17.98 -7.87
C GLY A 48 32.43 17.07 -7.05
N GLN A 49 32.42 15.74 -7.24
CA GLN A 49 31.57 14.85 -6.45
C GLN A 49 31.94 14.85 -4.96
N ARG A 50 30.99 15.22 -4.08
CA ARG A 50 31.17 15.20 -2.61
C ARG A 50 31.14 13.77 -2.07
N SER A 51 31.80 13.55 -0.94
CA SER A 51 31.74 12.26 -0.24
C SER A 51 30.32 11.95 0.20
N PHE A 52 29.84 10.73 -0.02
CA PHE A 52 28.48 10.32 0.35
C PHE A 52 28.45 8.88 0.87
N LEU A 53 27.42 8.58 1.66
CA LEU A 53 27.06 7.24 2.11
C LEU A 53 25.67 6.96 1.55
N ARG A 54 25.46 5.80 0.93
CA ARG A 54 24.17 5.41 0.36
C ARG A 54 23.90 3.93 0.56
N ILE A 55 22.68 3.60 0.95
CA ILE A 55 22.17 2.22 0.94
C ILE A 55 21.54 1.96 -0.43
N ALA A 56 21.90 0.86 -1.06
CA ALA A 56 21.29 0.37 -2.29
C ALA A 56 20.73 -1.03 -2.03
N LEU A 57 19.41 -1.17 -2.12
CA LEU A 57 18.74 -2.47 -1.98
C LEU A 57 18.70 -3.19 -3.32
N LEU A 58 18.93 -4.50 -3.30
CA LEU A 58 18.77 -5.33 -4.50
C LEU A 58 17.30 -5.57 -4.85
N GLN A 59 16.43 -5.57 -3.84
CA GLN A 59 15.00 -5.81 -4.02
C GLN A 59 14.16 -4.85 -3.19
N LYS A 60 13.11 -4.33 -3.82
CA LYS A 60 12.06 -3.52 -3.21
C LYS A 60 10.74 -3.89 -3.90
N PRO A 61 9.69 -4.27 -3.16
CA PRO A 61 9.64 -4.57 -1.72
C PRO A 61 10.39 -5.87 -1.35
N VAL A 62 10.43 -6.21 -0.06
CA VAL A 62 10.85 -7.54 0.42
C VAL A 62 9.62 -8.36 0.75
N PHE A 63 9.56 -9.58 0.20
CA PHE A 63 8.50 -10.54 0.49
C PHE A 63 8.91 -11.50 1.60
N ILE A 64 7.97 -11.82 2.49
CA ILE A 64 8.13 -12.84 3.53
C ILE A 64 7.06 -13.94 3.38
N GLN A 65 7.43 -15.19 3.70
CA GLN A 65 6.61 -16.38 3.41
C GLN A 65 6.06 -17.11 4.64
N THR A 66 6.69 -16.96 5.81
CA THR A 66 6.26 -17.63 7.05
C THR A 66 5.80 -16.60 8.09
N THR A 67 5.00 -17.05 9.06
CA THR A 67 4.65 -16.31 10.30
C THR A 67 5.47 -16.77 11.50
N ASP A 68 6.25 -17.85 11.36
CA ASP A 68 7.08 -18.41 12.42
C ASP A 68 8.37 -17.57 12.58
N ARG A 69 8.53 -16.96 13.76
CA ARG A 69 9.70 -16.18 14.15
C ARG A 69 11.02 -16.95 14.02
N HIS A 70 11.00 -18.25 14.29
CA HIS A 70 12.20 -19.08 14.31
C HIS A 70 12.61 -19.57 12.92
N ARG A 71 11.77 -19.35 11.91
CA ARG A 71 12.08 -19.70 10.52
C ARG A 71 12.49 -18.47 9.73
N PRO A 72 13.52 -18.58 8.88
CA PRO A 72 13.86 -17.51 7.95
C PRO A 72 12.68 -17.30 7.00
N ALA A 73 12.20 -16.07 6.90
CA ALA A 73 10.99 -15.76 6.12
C ALA A 73 11.27 -15.06 4.81
N GLY A 74 12.43 -14.42 4.73
CA GLY A 74 12.93 -13.70 3.60
C GLY A 74 14.32 -13.19 3.93
N VAL A 75 15.03 -12.73 2.90
CA VAL A 75 16.39 -12.22 3.06
C VAL A 75 16.48 -10.85 2.44
N LEU A 76 16.89 -9.85 3.22
CA LEU A 76 17.11 -8.49 2.77
C LEU A 76 18.58 -8.32 2.34
N ARG A 77 18.79 -8.15 1.03
CA ARG A 77 20.12 -8.02 0.41
C ARG A 77 20.35 -6.63 -0.16
N GLY A 78 21.58 -6.16 -0.10
CA GLY A 78 21.96 -4.86 -0.63
C GLY A 78 23.43 -4.53 -0.45
N HIS A 79 23.74 -3.29 -0.79
CA HIS A 79 25.08 -2.70 -0.69
C HIS A 79 25.02 -1.41 0.11
N VAL A 80 26.03 -1.17 0.93
CA VAL A 80 26.33 0.15 1.48
C VAL A 80 27.49 0.74 0.68
N LEU A 81 27.20 1.79 -0.05
CA LEU A 81 28.14 2.52 -0.91
C LEU A 81 28.68 3.72 -0.15
N LEU A 82 29.98 3.74 0.11
CA LEU A 82 30.70 4.85 0.72
C LEU A 82 31.67 5.43 -0.32
N TYR A 83 31.33 6.59 -0.88
CA TYR A 83 32.23 7.32 -1.75
C TYR A 83 33.00 8.39 -0.96
N LEU A 84 34.31 8.41 -1.14
CA LEU A 84 35.23 9.35 -0.49
C LEU A 84 35.93 10.20 -1.55
N ALA A 85 35.67 11.50 -1.53
CA ALA A 85 36.35 12.46 -2.43
C ALA A 85 37.84 12.63 -2.07
N LYS A 86 38.19 12.42 -0.79
CA LYS A 86 39.54 12.44 -0.24
C LYS A 86 39.66 11.32 0.80
N PRO A 87 40.88 10.79 1.08
CA PRO A 87 41.07 9.79 2.12
C PRO A 87 40.50 10.28 3.47
N ALA A 88 39.81 9.40 4.19
CA ALA A 88 39.15 9.74 5.45
C ALA A 88 39.24 8.59 6.46
N ARG A 89 39.25 8.94 7.75
CA ARG A 89 39.32 7.96 8.85
C ARG A 89 37.93 7.65 9.38
N PHE A 90 37.68 6.39 9.71
CA PHE A 90 36.43 5.89 10.26
C PHE A 90 36.69 4.99 11.48
N THR A 91 35.83 5.07 12.49
CA THR A 91 35.86 4.18 13.67
C THR A 91 35.09 2.90 13.41
N ASP A 92 33.93 3.02 12.76
CA ASP A 92 33.09 1.88 12.42
C ASP A 92 32.16 2.27 11.27
N ILE A 93 31.79 1.27 10.48
CA ILE A 93 30.69 1.36 9.54
C ILE A 93 29.67 0.30 9.94
N THR A 94 28.48 0.76 10.32
CA THR A 94 27.40 -0.10 10.83
C THR A 94 26.15 0.06 9.99
N LEU A 95 25.41 -1.03 9.88
CA LEU A 95 24.09 -1.10 9.28
C LEU A 95 23.13 -1.60 10.35
N SER A 96 22.00 -0.91 10.54
CA SER A 96 20.96 -1.36 11.48
C SER A 96 19.62 -1.47 10.80
N PHE A 97 18.94 -2.59 10.99
CA PHE A 97 17.59 -2.83 10.52
C PHE A 97 16.61 -2.67 11.67
N GLN A 98 15.69 -1.71 11.56
CA GLN A 98 14.78 -1.31 12.62
C GLN A 98 13.34 -1.35 12.12
N GLY A 99 12.48 -2.06 12.83
CA GLY A 99 11.04 -2.08 12.62
C GLY A 99 10.30 -1.54 13.84
N LYS A 100 9.34 -0.65 13.61
CA LYS A 100 8.49 -0.10 14.67
C LYS A 100 7.04 -0.19 14.26
N LEU A 101 6.20 -0.69 15.16
CA LEU A 101 4.76 -0.58 15.12
C LEU A 101 4.36 0.57 16.04
N LYS A 102 3.51 1.46 15.54
CA LYS A 102 2.86 2.51 16.29
C LYS A 102 1.35 2.31 16.16
N ALA A 103 0.65 2.24 17.29
CA ALA A 103 -0.80 2.15 17.31
C ALA A 103 -1.38 3.30 18.13
N CYS A 104 -2.53 3.83 17.70
CA CYS A 104 -3.27 4.87 18.39
C CYS A 104 -4.73 4.44 18.48
N TRP A 105 -5.16 4.08 19.69
CA TRP A 105 -6.53 3.66 19.98
C TRP A 105 -7.25 4.73 20.79
N LEU A 106 -8.57 4.72 20.77
CA LEU A 106 -9.38 5.51 21.70
C LEU A 106 -10.03 4.53 22.66
N ASP A 107 -9.70 4.63 23.95
CA ASP A 107 -10.51 4.04 24.99
C ASP A 107 -11.79 4.85 25.14
N THR A 108 -12.93 4.18 25.14
CA THR A 108 -14.25 4.81 25.31
C THR A 108 -15.07 4.06 26.36
N SER A 109 -14.40 3.30 27.24
CA SER A 109 -14.98 2.70 28.43
C SER A 109 -15.41 3.76 29.45
N THR A 110 -14.72 4.90 29.45
CA THR A 110 -15.05 6.10 30.23
C THR A 110 -15.93 7.08 29.46
N GLU A 111 -16.59 7.98 30.18
CA GLU A 111 -17.44 9.06 29.62
C GLU A 111 -16.68 9.97 28.64
N TYR A 112 -15.35 10.10 28.85
CA TYR A 112 -14.44 10.78 27.94
C TYR A 112 -13.63 9.77 27.12
N ALA A 113 -13.39 10.07 25.85
CA ALA A 113 -12.54 9.23 25.02
C ALA A 113 -11.06 9.52 25.29
N ILE A 114 -10.32 8.51 25.76
CA ILE A 114 -8.91 8.65 26.13
C ILE A 114 -8.03 8.05 25.01
N PRO A 115 -7.13 8.82 24.39
CA PRO A 115 -6.21 8.27 23.39
C PRO A 115 -5.13 7.41 24.05
N HIS A 116 -4.98 6.18 23.56
CA HIS A 116 -3.93 5.25 23.95
C HIS A 116 -2.93 5.10 22.81
N ASN A 117 -1.68 5.52 23.02
CA ASN A 117 -0.62 5.43 22.03
C ASN A 117 0.39 4.35 22.44
N GLU A 118 0.63 3.39 21.56
CA GLU A 118 1.54 2.29 21.79
C GLU A 118 2.65 2.31 20.74
N ILE A 119 3.90 2.08 21.17
CA ILE A 119 5.03 1.92 20.27
C ILE A 119 5.73 0.61 20.60
N HIS A 120 5.67 -0.33 19.67
CA HIS A 120 6.30 -1.64 19.79
C HIS A 120 7.49 -1.73 18.83
N GLN A 121 8.65 -2.14 19.36
CA GLN A 121 9.82 -2.42 18.54
C GLN A 121 9.74 -3.85 18.02
N LEU A 122 9.49 -4.01 16.72
CA LEU A 122 9.34 -5.32 16.11
C LEU A 122 10.70 -5.99 15.86
N VAL A 123 11.70 -5.20 15.47
CA VAL A 123 13.05 -5.70 15.20
C VAL A 123 14.08 -4.60 15.36
N ASN A 124 15.27 -4.98 15.82
CA ASN A 124 16.44 -4.12 15.91
C ASN A 124 17.72 -4.92 15.75
N CYS A 125 18.09 -5.19 14.50
CA CYS A 125 19.30 -5.92 14.19
C CYS A 125 20.44 -4.95 13.89
N HIS A 126 21.63 -5.22 14.40
CA HIS A 126 22.84 -4.47 14.11
C HIS A 126 23.84 -5.36 13.40
N HIS A 127 24.40 -4.86 12.31
CA HIS A 127 25.40 -5.53 11.50
C HIS A 127 26.59 -4.59 11.28
N THR A 128 27.79 -5.07 11.60
CA THR A 128 29.02 -4.28 11.48
C THR A 128 29.69 -4.63 10.16
N LEU A 129 29.79 -3.65 9.27
CA LEU A 129 30.39 -3.80 7.93
C LEU A 129 31.91 -3.55 7.96
N LEU A 130 32.34 -2.64 8.84
CA LEU A 130 33.73 -2.37 9.10
C LEU A 130 33.90 -2.15 10.60
N GLN A 131 34.67 -3.04 11.23
CA GLN A 131 35.10 -2.92 12.62
C GLN A 131 36.55 -2.41 12.65
N THR A 132 36.89 -1.61 13.66
CA THR A 132 38.27 -1.23 13.93
C THR A 132 38.67 -1.66 15.34
N ASP A 133 39.91 -2.11 15.50
CA ASP A 133 40.44 -2.66 16.75
C ASP A 133 40.88 -1.55 17.71
N GLY A 134 39.99 -0.57 17.94
CA GLY A 134 40.21 0.55 18.87
C GLY A 134 40.90 1.79 18.28
N SER A 135 41.41 1.74 17.04
CA SER A 135 41.98 2.90 16.35
C SER A 135 41.29 3.21 15.01
N PRO A 136 40.99 4.48 14.67
CA PRO A 136 40.28 4.80 13.43
C PRO A 136 41.10 4.40 12.19
N LYS A 137 40.51 3.57 11.33
CA LYS A 137 41.11 3.10 10.07
C LYS A 137 40.97 4.16 8.99
N GLN A 138 42.06 4.43 8.27
CA GLN A 138 42.04 5.31 7.11
C GLN A 138 41.61 4.54 5.87
N LEU A 139 40.61 5.06 5.15
CA LEU A 139 40.18 4.55 3.86
C LEU A 139 40.68 5.49 2.74
N PRO A 140 41.19 4.96 1.62
CA PRO A 140 41.61 5.78 0.48
C PRO A 140 40.42 6.48 -0.17
N ALA A 141 40.70 7.52 -0.98
CA ALA A 141 39.69 8.11 -1.84
C ALA A 141 39.15 7.08 -2.84
N GLY A 142 37.91 7.26 -3.26
CA GLY A 142 37.21 6.35 -4.17
C GLY A 142 35.96 5.75 -3.54
N LEU A 143 35.40 4.76 -4.25
CA LEU A 143 34.19 4.05 -3.85
C LEU A 143 34.56 2.80 -3.05
N HIS A 144 33.94 2.68 -1.88
CA HIS A 144 33.98 1.51 -1.03
C HIS A 144 32.60 0.88 -1.00
N GLN A 145 32.52 -0.41 -1.32
CA GLN A 145 31.27 -1.16 -1.33
C GLN A 145 31.31 -2.20 -0.21
N TYR A 146 30.23 -2.25 0.57
CA TYR A 146 30.03 -3.25 1.62
C TYR A 146 28.71 -3.98 1.35
N ASP A 147 28.81 -5.25 1.00
CA ASP A 147 27.65 -6.09 0.74
C ASP A 147 27.05 -6.56 2.07
N PHE A 148 25.72 -6.68 2.12
CA PHE A 148 25.05 -7.21 3.30
C PHE A 148 23.90 -8.15 2.93
N GLU A 149 23.70 -9.12 3.81
CA GLU A 149 22.62 -10.07 3.75
C GLU A 149 22.02 -10.21 5.15
N LEU A 150 20.74 -9.85 5.29
CA LEU A 150 20.03 -9.88 6.57
C LEU A 150 18.86 -10.84 6.47
N VAL A 151 18.92 -11.94 7.22
CA VAL A 151 17.80 -12.87 7.37
C VAL A 151 16.70 -12.19 8.19
N LEU A 152 15.49 -12.14 7.64
CA LEU A 152 14.34 -11.53 8.31
C LEU A 152 13.58 -12.58 9.14
N PRO A 153 13.19 -12.24 10.38
CA PRO A 153 12.25 -13.05 11.17
C PRO A 153 10.91 -13.24 10.45
N GLY A 154 10.23 -14.37 10.66
CA GLY A 154 8.92 -14.63 10.07
C GLY A 154 7.73 -13.96 10.72
N ASP A 155 7.86 -13.59 11.99
CA ASP A 155 6.81 -12.89 12.73
C ASP A 155 6.74 -11.39 12.40
N LEU A 156 7.56 -10.88 11.47
CA LEU A 156 7.48 -9.48 11.06
C LEU A 156 6.10 -9.16 10.48
N VAL A 157 5.50 -8.08 10.97
CA VAL A 157 4.22 -7.57 10.46
C VAL A 157 4.45 -6.87 9.12
N GLU A 158 3.47 -6.91 8.22
CA GLU A 158 3.57 -6.18 6.95
C GLU A 158 3.69 -4.66 7.17
N THR A 159 4.25 -3.97 6.19
CA THR A 159 4.30 -2.51 6.20
C THR A 159 2.89 -1.96 6.01
N ILE A 160 2.46 -1.14 6.96
CA ILE A 160 1.09 -0.62 7.06
C ILE A 160 1.17 0.87 7.36
N HIS A 161 0.37 1.67 6.66
CA HIS A 161 0.21 3.08 6.97
C HIS A 161 -1.27 3.45 6.95
N THR A 162 -1.86 3.51 8.14
CA THR A 162 -3.26 3.92 8.32
C THR A 162 -3.38 4.96 9.43
N HIS A 163 -4.58 5.51 9.62
CA HIS A 163 -4.86 6.54 10.62
C HIS A 163 -4.61 6.12 12.07
N HIS A 164 -4.69 4.82 12.40
CA HIS A 164 -4.58 4.33 13.78
C HIS A 164 -3.50 3.26 13.96
N LEU A 165 -2.91 2.76 12.88
CA LEU A 165 -1.84 1.77 12.93
C LEU A 165 -0.81 2.07 11.83
N SER A 166 0.45 2.17 12.23
CA SER A 166 1.60 2.34 11.33
C SER A 166 2.68 1.33 11.67
N VAL A 167 3.16 0.61 10.66
CA VAL A 167 4.28 -0.33 10.75
C VAL A 167 5.33 0.10 9.74
N VAL A 168 6.51 0.50 10.23
CA VAL A 168 7.58 1.06 9.40
C VAL A 168 8.89 0.35 9.67
N TYR A 169 9.55 -0.06 8.58
CA TYR A 169 10.89 -0.63 8.60
C TYR A 169 11.90 0.28 7.91
N LYS A 170 13.09 0.35 8.49
CA LYS A 170 14.20 1.14 7.93
C LYS A 170 15.54 0.48 8.15
N LEU A 171 16.40 0.59 7.15
CA LEU A 171 17.83 0.41 7.26
C LEU A 171 18.49 1.75 7.56
N LYS A 172 19.43 1.76 8.49
CA LYS A 172 20.28 2.91 8.77
C LYS A 172 21.73 2.52 8.65
N ALA A 173 22.41 3.13 7.69
CA ALA A 173 23.85 3.03 7.55
C ALA A 173 24.49 4.21 8.29
N LEU A 174 25.51 3.92 9.08
CA LEU A 174 26.26 4.92 9.84
C LEU A 174 27.75 4.64 9.66
N ALA A 175 28.45 5.56 9.01
CA ALA A 175 29.91 5.57 8.96
C ALA A 175 30.40 6.61 9.97
N ARG A 176 30.87 6.14 11.13
CA ARG A 176 31.33 7.00 12.21
C ARG A 176 32.74 7.49 11.94
N ARG A 177 32.95 8.80 12.09
CA ARG A 177 34.24 9.45 11.93
C ARG A 177 34.81 9.81 13.30
N PRO A 178 36.14 9.81 13.47
CA PRO A 178 36.76 10.20 14.72
C PRO A 178 36.56 11.69 15.01
N ARG A 179 36.50 12.01 16.32
CA ARG A 179 36.53 13.34 16.98
C ARG A 179 36.21 14.57 16.09
N PHE A 180 35.12 15.27 16.42
CA PHE A 180 34.69 16.56 15.82
C PHE A 180 34.39 16.55 14.31
N LYS A 181 34.44 15.40 13.64
CA LYS A 181 33.94 15.24 12.26
C LYS A 181 32.51 14.73 12.28
N PHE A 182 31.68 15.25 11.38
CA PHE A 182 30.32 14.76 11.21
C PHE A 182 30.31 13.33 10.66
N ASN A 183 29.55 12.46 11.31
CA ASN A 183 29.29 11.11 10.84
C ASN A 183 28.49 11.16 9.53
N MET A 184 28.75 10.19 8.65
CA MET A 184 27.94 10.02 7.44
C MET A 184 26.81 9.05 7.76
N ARG A 185 25.61 9.39 7.34
CA ARG A 185 24.39 8.60 7.59
C ARG A 185 23.54 8.54 6.35
N ASP A 186 22.93 7.39 6.12
CA ASP A 186 21.83 7.23 5.16
C ASP A 186 20.74 6.38 5.79
N THR A 187 19.51 6.60 5.37
CA THR A 187 18.35 5.85 5.84
C THR A 187 17.51 5.45 4.65
N GLU A 188 17.22 4.17 4.58
CA GLU A 188 16.44 3.57 3.49
C GLU A 188 15.24 2.85 4.07
N TYR A 189 14.05 3.14 3.56
CA TYR A 189 12.81 2.50 4.01
C TYR A 189 12.59 1.19 3.26
N VAL A 190 12.13 0.17 3.99
CA VAL A 190 11.93 -1.18 3.46
C VAL A 190 10.46 -1.51 3.60
N ALA A 191 9.77 -1.72 2.48
CA ALA A 191 8.42 -2.27 2.50
C ALA A 191 8.52 -3.80 2.67
N ILE A 192 7.94 -4.33 3.75
CA ILE A 192 7.75 -5.76 3.98
C ILE A 192 6.33 -6.12 3.57
N LYS A 193 6.21 -7.13 2.71
CA LYS A 193 4.94 -7.68 2.24
C LYS A 193 4.90 -9.18 2.48
N ARG A 194 3.73 -9.74 2.77
CA ARG A 194 3.54 -11.19 2.79
C ARG A 194 3.22 -11.65 1.39
N GLN A 195 3.95 -12.67 0.93
CA GLN A 195 3.58 -13.31 -0.32
C GLN A 195 2.30 -14.13 -0.07
N PRO A 196 1.24 -13.97 -0.87
CA PRO A 196 0.13 -14.91 -0.84
C PRO A 196 0.69 -16.31 -1.06
N SER A 197 0.32 -17.27 -0.20
CA SER A 197 0.77 -18.65 -0.38
C SER A 197 0.40 -19.13 -1.78
N THR A 198 1.29 -19.88 -2.45
CA THR A 198 1.11 -20.41 -3.81
C THR A 198 -0.15 -21.27 -3.99
N TRP A 199 -0.91 -21.57 -2.93
CA TRP A 199 -2.18 -22.30 -2.98
C TRP A 199 -3.42 -21.40 -3.19
N THR A 200 -3.29 -20.07 -3.15
CA THR A 200 -4.43 -19.14 -3.28
C THR A 200 -4.75 -18.78 -4.73
N TRP A 201 -4.50 -19.70 -5.68
CA TRP A 201 -4.74 -19.53 -7.13
C TRP A 201 -6.18 -19.11 -7.48
N GLY A 202 -7.14 -19.29 -6.56
CA GLY A 202 -8.50 -18.80 -6.71
C GLY A 202 -8.62 -17.29 -6.96
N HIS A 203 -7.68 -16.46 -6.47
CA HIS A 203 -7.73 -15.00 -6.68
C HIS A 203 -7.28 -14.55 -8.08
N LEU A 204 -6.65 -15.42 -8.86
CA LEU A 204 -6.32 -15.14 -10.26
C LEU A 204 -7.46 -15.51 -11.22
N ASN A 205 -8.51 -16.17 -10.72
CA ASN A 205 -9.62 -16.59 -11.57
C ASN A 205 -10.47 -15.38 -11.98
N SER A 206 -10.82 -15.35 -13.26
CA SER A 206 -11.80 -14.42 -13.80
C SER A 206 -13.16 -14.58 -13.13
N LEU A 207 -13.90 -13.49 -13.02
CA LEU A 207 -15.28 -13.46 -12.53
C LEU A 207 -16.20 -12.97 -13.64
N SER A 208 -17.28 -13.72 -13.87
CA SER A 208 -18.39 -13.29 -14.72
C SER A 208 -19.65 -13.14 -13.87
N ILE A 209 -20.31 -11.99 -13.96
CA ILE A 209 -21.58 -11.72 -13.29
C ILE A 209 -22.63 -11.51 -14.36
N ASN A 210 -23.53 -12.48 -14.50
CA ASN A 210 -24.73 -12.38 -15.33
C ASN A 210 -25.93 -12.01 -14.45
N ASN A 211 -26.73 -11.04 -14.86
CA ASN A 211 -28.01 -10.76 -14.20
C ASN A 211 -28.99 -10.04 -15.14
N VAL A 212 -30.27 -10.03 -14.75
CA VAL A 212 -31.35 -9.33 -15.45
C VAL A 212 -31.93 -8.28 -14.52
N TRP A 213 -32.01 -7.04 -14.99
CA TRP A 213 -32.62 -5.94 -14.24
C TRP A 213 -34.06 -5.69 -14.71
N LYS A 214 -35.01 -6.01 -13.82
CA LYS A 214 -36.46 -5.78 -13.98
C LYS A 214 -37.04 -6.26 -15.32
N ASP A 215 -36.50 -7.36 -15.88
CA ASP A 215 -36.86 -7.90 -17.19
C ASP A 215 -36.73 -6.91 -18.36
N GLN A 216 -35.98 -5.81 -18.17
CA GLN A 216 -35.78 -4.76 -19.18
C GLN A 216 -34.39 -4.84 -19.83
N ILE A 217 -33.39 -5.35 -19.12
CA ILE A 217 -32.03 -5.47 -19.64
C ILE A 217 -31.30 -6.61 -18.93
N GLN A 218 -30.71 -7.51 -19.71
CA GLN A 218 -29.72 -8.45 -19.22
C GLN A 218 -28.34 -7.82 -19.36
N TYR A 219 -27.48 -8.04 -18.38
CA TYR A 219 -26.09 -7.58 -18.40
C TYR A 219 -25.13 -8.65 -17.92
N ASP A 220 -23.95 -8.67 -18.53
CA ASP A 220 -22.81 -9.48 -18.12
C ASP A 220 -21.63 -8.58 -17.79
N ILE A 221 -21.00 -8.79 -16.63
CA ILE A 221 -19.78 -8.11 -16.22
C ILE A 221 -18.67 -9.15 -16.15
N PHE A 222 -17.63 -8.96 -16.93
CA PHE A 222 -16.45 -9.82 -16.95
C PHE A 222 -15.25 -9.07 -16.36
N LEU A 223 -14.72 -9.63 -15.27
CA LEU A 223 -13.51 -9.17 -14.59
C LEU A 223 -12.43 -10.25 -14.75
N PRO A 224 -11.32 -9.99 -15.46
CA PRO A 224 -10.34 -11.02 -15.81
C PRO A 224 -9.53 -11.53 -14.62
N ILE A 225 -9.26 -10.67 -13.63
CA ILE A 225 -8.44 -10.97 -12.44
C ILE A 225 -9.09 -10.41 -11.18
N ARG A 226 -8.91 -11.11 -10.05
CA ARG A 226 -9.40 -10.71 -8.72
C ARG A 226 -8.25 -10.48 -7.73
N SER A 227 -7.06 -10.21 -8.25
CA SER A 227 -5.89 -9.77 -7.50
C SER A 227 -4.91 -9.17 -8.49
N CYS A 228 -4.29 -8.07 -8.12
CA CYS A 228 -3.32 -7.34 -8.94
C CYS A 228 -2.28 -6.71 -8.03
N THR A 229 -1.18 -6.24 -8.62
CA THR A 229 -0.23 -5.39 -7.91
C THR A 229 -0.61 -3.92 -8.06
N ASP A 230 0.05 -3.07 -7.28
CA ASP A 230 -0.01 -1.63 -7.46
C ASP A 230 0.58 -1.22 -8.82
N ASP A 231 0.14 -0.06 -9.34
CA ASP A 231 0.51 0.47 -10.66
C ASP A 231 0.10 -0.39 -11.86
N GLU A 232 -0.73 -1.42 -11.64
CA GLU A 232 -1.37 -2.19 -12.71
C GLU A 232 -2.72 -1.61 -13.15
N THR A 233 -3.25 -2.15 -14.25
CA THR A 233 -4.57 -1.80 -14.78
C THR A 233 -5.43 -3.03 -14.96
N ILE A 234 -6.72 -2.90 -14.66
CA ILE A 234 -7.69 -3.99 -14.79
C ILE A 234 -8.73 -3.61 -15.82
N ASP A 235 -8.82 -4.38 -16.90
CA ASP A 235 -9.81 -4.17 -17.96
C ASP A 235 -11.09 -4.95 -17.67
N VAL A 236 -12.16 -4.22 -17.34
CA VAL A 236 -13.47 -4.81 -17.08
C VAL A 236 -14.33 -4.68 -18.33
N SER A 237 -14.92 -5.80 -18.76
CA SER A 237 -15.81 -5.84 -19.91
C SER A 237 -17.26 -5.95 -19.47
N PHE A 238 -18.13 -5.26 -20.20
CA PHE A 238 -19.57 -5.22 -19.97
C PHE A 238 -20.28 -5.63 -21.25
N LYS A 239 -21.26 -6.52 -21.14
CA LYS A 239 -22.19 -6.85 -22.23
C LYS A 239 -23.59 -6.51 -21.78
N PHE A 240 -24.37 -5.92 -22.67
CA PHE A 240 -25.76 -5.55 -22.43
C PHE A 240 -26.64 -6.11 -23.55
N LEU A 241 -27.70 -6.80 -23.13
CA LEU A 241 -28.73 -7.34 -23.98
C LEU A 241 -30.06 -6.66 -23.60
N PRO A 242 -30.48 -5.62 -24.34
CA PRO A 242 -31.73 -4.92 -24.04
C PRO A 242 -32.93 -5.82 -24.33
N MET A 243 -33.82 -5.95 -23.33
CA MET A 243 -35.09 -6.67 -23.45
C MET A 243 -36.26 -5.70 -23.69
N ASP A 244 -36.18 -4.47 -23.15
CA ASP A 244 -37.02 -3.33 -23.57
C ASP A 244 -36.25 -2.49 -24.61
N PRO A 245 -36.76 -2.30 -25.83
CA PRO A 245 -36.08 -1.51 -26.87
C PRO A 245 -35.87 -0.03 -26.51
N ILE A 246 -36.61 0.49 -25.52
CA ILE A 246 -36.53 1.90 -25.11
C ILE A 246 -35.50 2.13 -24.01
N ILE A 247 -35.06 1.08 -23.29
CA ILE A 247 -34.06 1.23 -22.23
C ILE A 247 -32.76 1.82 -22.79
N ARG A 248 -32.06 2.66 -22.02
CA ARG A 248 -30.76 3.25 -22.38
C ARG A 248 -29.74 3.07 -21.25
N VAL A 249 -28.49 2.73 -21.59
CA VAL A 249 -27.37 2.73 -20.63
C VAL A 249 -26.71 4.10 -20.71
N LEU A 250 -26.81 4.86 -19.62
CA LEU A 250 -26.33 6.25 -19.59
C LEU A 250 -24.85 6.33 -19.19
N ASN A 251 -24.45 5.54 -18.20
CA ASN A 251 -23.18 5.69 -17.53
C ASN A 251 -22.77 4.39 -16.85
N ILE A 252 -21.48 4.05 -16.96
CA ILE A 252 -20.85 2.94 -16.24
C ILE A 252 -19.68 3.52 -15.46
N GLN A 253 -19.60 3.18 -14.18
CA GLN A 253 -18.51 3.58 -13.30
C GLN A 253 -17.90 2.37 -12.61
N LEU A 254 -16.58 2.34 -12.58
CA LEU A 254 -15.79 1.46 -11.73
C LEU A 254 -15.15 2.28 -10.63
N ILE A 255 -15.26 1.80 -9.40
CA ILE A 255 -14.75 2.47 -8.21
C ILE A 255 -13.99 1.44 -7.37
N LEU A 256 -12.69 1.61 -7.23
CA LEU A 256 -11.90 0.85 -6.25
C LEU A 256 -12.12 1.46 -4.87
N LYS A 257 -12.62 0.67 -3.92
CA LYS A 257 -12.79 1.07 -2.53
C LYS A 257 -11.91 0.24 -1.62
N GLU A 258 -11.19 0.93 -0.74
CA GLU A 258 -10.47 0.32 0.39
C GLU A 258 -11.35 0.38 1.63
N TYR A 259 -11.41 -0.74 2.33
CA TYR A 259 -12.10 -0.90 3.60
C TYR A 259 -11.06 -1.22 4.67
N VAL A 260 -10.93 -0.34 5.66
CA VAL A 260 -10.02 -0.52 6.79
C VAL A 260 -10.84 -0.73 8.05
N ARG A 261 -10.68 -1.89 8.69
CA ARG A 261 -11.36 -2.25 9.92
C ARG A 261 -10.35 -2.38 11.05
N TYR A 262 -10.54 -1.57 12.08
CA TYR A 262 -9.73 -1.58 13.28
C TYR A 262 -10.38 -2.48 14.32
N LYS A 263 -9.64 -3.48 14.77
CA LYS A 263 -10.00 -4.40 15.85
C LYS A 263 -9.28 -3.91 17.11
N SER A 264 -9.88 -2.93 17.78
CA SER A 264 -9.34 -2.41 19.04
C SER A 264 -9.44 -3.49 20.13
N PRO A 265 -8.37 -3.76 20.89
CA PRO A 265 -8.45 -4.59 22.08
C PRO A 265 -9.35 -3.97 23.17
N LEU A 266 -9.60 -2.66 23.10
CA LEU A 266 -10.40 -1.87 24.05
C LEU A 266 -11.87 -1.72 23.61
N GLY A 267 -12.37 -2.62 22.75
CA GLY A 267 -13.80 -2.94 22.65
C GLY A 267 -14.58 -2.32 21.48
N LYS A 268 -14.26 -1.11 21.00
CA LYS A 268 -14.99 -0.55 19.85
C LYS A 268 -14.28 -0.81 18.52
N ARG A 269 -14.98 -1.50 17.62
CA ARG A 269 -14.60 -1.63 16.22
C ARG A 269 -14.78 -0.27 15.53
N LYS A 270 -13.75 0.19 14.82
CA LYS A 270 -13.86 1.34 13.93
C LYS A 270 -13.68 0.86 12.51
N GLU A 271 -14.48 1.39 11.60
CA GLU A 271 -14.36 1.13 10.17
C GLU A 271 -14.10 2.45 9.46
N TRP A 272 -13.19 2.41 8.49
CA TRP A 272 -12.89 3.49 7.58
C TRP A 272 -13.04 2.97 6.16
N THR A 273 -13.54 3.82 5.26
CA THR A 273 -13.68 3.46 3.85
C THR A 273 -13.26 4.65 3.01
N GLN A 274 -12.42 4.39 2.02
CA GLN A 274 -11.99 5.41 1.07
C GLN A 274 -12.12 4.96 -0.37
N ILE A 275 -12.28 5.92 -1.28
CA ILE A 275 -12.25 5.69 -2.72
C ILE A 275 -10.81 5.90 -3.17
N ILE A 276 -10.21 4.84 -3.69
CA ILE A 276 -8.82 4.83 -4.13
C ILE A 276 -8.70 5.28 -5.57
N SER A 277 -9.56 4.74 -6.43
CA SER A 277 -9.55 5.01 -7.86
C SER A 277 -10.97 4.98 -8.40
N ARG A 278 -11.20 5.78 -9.45
CA ARG A 278 -12.47 5.86 -10.16
C ARG A 278 -12.21 6.02 -11.64
N THR A 279 -12.81 5.13 -12.43
CA THR A 279 -12.93 5.31 -13.88
C THR A 279 -14.41 5.33 -14.24
N CYS A 280 -14.81 6.20 -15.16
CA CYS A 280 -16.16 6.23 -15.66
C CYS A 280 -16.18 6.44 -17.15
N ILE A 281 -17.23 5.92 -17.78
CA ILE A 281 -17.57 6.22 -19.16
C ILE A 281 -19.04 6.63 -19.19
N SER A 282 -19.30 7.78 -19.80
CA SER A 282 -20.63 8.36 -19.92
C SER A 282 -21.02 8.42 -21.39
N ASN A 283 -22.33 8.55 -21.65
CA ASN A 283 -22.89 8.67 -23.00
C ASN A 283 -22.65 7.42 -23.87
N LEU A 284 -22.60 6.24 -23.25
CA LEU A 284 -22.09 5.02 -23.88
C LEU A 284 -22.86 4.51 -25.12
N VAL A 285 -24.07 4.98 -25.45
CA VAL A 285 -25.28 4.13 -25.44
C VAL A 285 -26.57 4.80 -25.97
N ASN A 286 -26.60 5.38 -27.18
CA ASN A 286 -27.88 5.44 -27.94
C ASN A 286 -28.10 4.10 -28.64
N PHE A 287 -28.73 3.12 -27.98
CA PHE A 287 -28.96 1.81 -28.61
C PHE A 287 -29.74 1.94 -29.92
N ARG A 288 -29.20 1.39 -31.01
CA ARG A 288 -30.01 0.93 -32.15
C ARG A 288 -30.41 -0.52 -31.87
N LEU A 289 -31.69 -0.84 -32.07
CA LEU A 289 -32.34 -2.10 -31.62
C LEU A 289 -31.53 -3.37 -31.87
N SER A 290 -31.73 -4.38 -31.00
CA SER A 290 -31.41 -5.82 -31.19
C SER A 290 -29.94 -6.27 -31.29
N SER A 291 -28.97 -5.36 -31.17
CA SER A 291 -27.55 -5.74 -31.13
C SER A 291 -27.03 -5.78 -29.69
N GLU A 292 -26.26 -6.81 -29.36
CA GLU A 292 -25.47 -6.89 -28.13
C GLU A 292 -24.55 -5.65 -28.06
N ALA A 293 -24.65 -4.89 -26.97
CA ALA A 293 -23.77 -3.77 -26.75
C ALA A 293 -22.64 -4.16 -25.80
N VAL A 294 -21.40 -3.90 -26.23
CA VAL A 294 -20.21 -4.17 -25.44
C VAL A 294 -19.56 -2.85 -25.03
N ALA A 295 -19.13 -2.75 -23.78
CA ALA A 295 -18.35 -1.64 -23.28
C ALA A 295 -17.14 -2.18 -22.50
N GLY A 296 -16.01 -1.48 -22.57
CA GLY A 296 -14.80 -1.77 -21.79
C GLY A 296 -14.45 -0.60 -20.91
N LEU A 297 -14.00 -0.86 -19.69
CA LEU A 297 -13.50 0.17 -18.79
C LEU A 297 -12.26 -0.29 -18.03
N THR A 298 -11.20 0.49 -18.13
CA THR A 298 -9.91 0.21 -17.48
C THR A 298 -9.84 0.90 -16.12
N LEU A 299 -9.72 0.10 -15.06
CA LEU A 299 -9.50 0.58 -13.70
C LEU A 299 -7.99 0.66 -13.42
N LYS A 300 -7.48 1.86 -13.14
CA LYS A 300 -6.07 2.07 -12.76
C LYS A 300 -5.87 1.86 -11.27
N ILE A 301 -4.85 1.12 -10.88
CA ILE A 301 -4.50 0.84 -9.49
C ILE A 301 -3.34 1.77 -9.09
N PRO A 302 -3.52 2.67 -8.11
CA PRO A 302 -2.45 3.59 -7.71
C PRO A 302 -1.24 2.88 -7.11
N ASN A 303 -0.10 3.59 -7.05
CA ASN A 303 1.08 3.11 -6.34
C ASN A 303 0.80 2.90 -4.85
N ALA A 304 1.32 1.81 -4.30
CA ALA A 304 1.06 1.48 -2.90
C ALA A 304 1.71 2.49 -1.94
N TYR A 305 1.09 2.61 -0.78
CA TYR A 305 1.43 3.53 0.29
C TYR A 305 1.25 5.01 -0.03
N GLU A 306 1.04 5.46 -1.27
CA GLU A 306 0.67 6.86 -1.52
C GLU A 306 -0.79 7.13 -1.17
N THR A 307 -1.68 6.30 -1.70
CA THR A 307 -3.13 6.40 -1.50
C THR A 307 -3.78 5.06 -1.15
N LEU A 308 -3.09 3.96 -1.44
CA LEU A 308 -3.55 2.57 -1.33
C LEU A 308 -2.72 1.81 -0.29
N GLN A 309 -3.33 0.99 0.57
CA GLN A 309 -2.63 -0.06 1.32
C GLN A 309 -2.87 -1.42 0.66
N TYR A 310 -2.02 -2.41 0.94
CA TYR A 310 -2.33 -3.78 0.54
C TYR A 310 -3.37 -4.41 1.46
N ASP A 311 -4.06 -5.40 0.92
CA ASP A 311 -4.87 -6.30 1.72
C ASP A 311 -4.01 -6.97 2.78
N THR A 312 -4.49 -6.91 4.01
CA THR A 312 -3.79 -7.49 5.14
C THR A 312 -4.81 -7.79 6.23
N ALA A 313 -4.61 -8.91 6.93
CA ALA A 313 -5.42 -9.29 8.08
C ALA A 313 -4.48 -9.60 9.25
N THR A 314 -4.52 -8.74 10.26
CA THR A 314 -3.85 -8.90 11.54
C THR A 314 -4.89 -8.94 12.67
N ASP A 315 -4.44 -9.21 13.89
CA ASP A 315 -5.33 -9.24 15.06
C ASP A 315 -6.03 -7.88 15.31
N ASN A 316 -5.36 -6.78 14.96
CA ASN A 316 -5.83 -5.43 15.25
C ASN A 316 -6.30 -4.64 14.01
N LEU A 317 -6.07 -5.16 12.80
CA LEU A 317 -6.37 -4.48 11.55
C LEU A 317 -6.78 -5.45 10.45
N GLU A 318 -7.77 -5.07 9.67
CA GLU A 318 -8.12 -5.76 8.43
C GLU A 318 -8.30 -4.72 7.33
N ILE A 319 -7.52 -4.84 6.26
CA ILE A 319 -7.63 -4.04 5.05
C ILE A 319 -8.11 -4.96 3.94
N THR A 320 -9.17 -4.55 3.24
CA THR A 320 -9.71 -5.27 2.08
C THR A 320 -10.11 -4.31 0.97
N HIS A 321 -9.99 -4.76 -0.27
CA HIS A 321 -10.44 -3.99 -1.42
C HIS A 321 -11.72 -4.56 -2.03
N LYS A 322 -12.51 -3.67 -2.64
CA LYS A 322 -13.66 -4.07 -3.47
C LYS A 322 -13.76 -3.16 -4.67
N VAL A 323 -13.97 -3.76 -5.82
CA VAL A 323 -14.36 -3.05 -7.04
C VAL A 323 -15.87 -2.87 -7.02
N LYS A 324 -16.34 -1.62 -6.97
CA LYS A 324 -17.76 -1.30 -7.13
C LYS A 324 -18.04 -0.90 -8.57
N CYS A 325 -18.93 -1.63 -9.21
CA CYS A 325 -19.54 -1.24 -10.46
C CYS A 325 -20.85 -0.50 -10.20
N VAL A 326 -21.03 0.64 -10.85
CA VAL A 326 -22.28 1.40 -10.88
C VAL A 326 -22.72 1.55 -12.33
N MET A 327 -23.89 1.01 -12.66
CA MET A 327 -24.50 1.16 -13.99
C MET A 327 -25.76 2.00 -13.86
N GLN A 328 -25.92 2.99 -14.73
CA GLN A 328 -27.09 3.85 -14.78
C GLN A 328 -27.91 3.55 -16.02
N PHE A 329 -29.18 3.20 -15.82
CA PHE A 329 -30.12 2.92 -16.89
C PHE A 329 -31.22 3.98 -16.92
N ARG A 330 -31.73 4.31 -18.10
CA ARG A 330 -32.95 5.09 -18.29
C ARG A 330 -34.02 4.19 -18.88
N ASP A 331 -35.17 4.12 -18.21
CA ASP A 331 -36.30 3.33 -18.68
C ASP A 331 -37.19 4.10 -19.67
N ARG A 332 -38.27 3.44 -20.14
CA ARG A 332 -39.30 4.02 -21.02
C ARG A 332 -39.99 5.25 -20.43
N ASN A 333 -40.10 5.32 -19.11
CA ASN A 333 -40.72 6.44 -18.38
C ASN A 333 -39.72 7.59 -18.16
N LEU A 334 -38.55 7.56 -18.82
CA LEU A 334 -37.46 8.51 -18.66
C LEU A 334 -36.88 8.55 -17.24
N THR A 335 -37.19 7.56 -16.40
CA THR A 335 -36.67 7.47 -15.05
C THR A 335 -35.27 6.86 -15.07
N VAL A 336 -34.35 7.47 -14.30
CA VAL A 336 -32.98 6.99 -14.16
C VAL A 336 -32.87 6.05 -12.96
N HIS A 337 -32.31 4.88 -13.19
CA HIS A 337 -32.09 3.84 -12.18
C HIS A 337 -30.60 3.54 -12.05
N ASN A 338 -30.16 3.30 -10.82
CA ASN A 338 -28.78 2.92 -10.52
C ASN A 338 -28.73 1.46 -10.06
N VAL A 339 -27.90 0.66 -10.72
CA VAL A 339 -27.56 -0.70 -10.30
C VAL A 339 -26.16 -0.70 -9.71
N TYR A 340 -26.04 -1.24 -8.49
CA TYR A 340 -24.79 -1.30 -7.76
C TYR A 340 -24.35 -2.75 -7.59
N ILE A 341 -23.12 -3.04 -7.99
CA ILE A 341 -22.52 -4.36 -7.84
C ILE A 341 -21.18 -4.18 -7.12
N ALA A 342 -20.98 -4.93 -6.04
CA ALA A 342 -19.73 -4.93 -5.31
C ALA A 342 -19.03 -6.26 -5.54
N ILE A 343 -17.86 -6.20 -6.15
CA ILE A 343 -17.02 -7.34 -6.47
C ILE A 343 -15.89 -7.38 -5.42
N PRO A 344 -15.78 -8.44 -4.61
CA PRO A 344 -14.62 -8.61 -3.74
C PRO A 344 -13.37 -8.71 -4.62
N PHE A 345 -12.34 -7.95 -4.27
CA PHE A 345 -11.14 -7.77 -5.04
C PHE A 345 -9.93 -7.94 -4.14
#